data_AF-A0A969G6D2-F1
#
_entry.id   AF-A0A969G6D2-F1
#
_cell.length_a   1.000
_cell.length_b   1.000
_cell.length_c   1.000
_cell.angle_alpha   90.00
_cell.angle_beta   90.00
_cell.angle_gamma   90.00
#
_symmetry.space_group_name_H-M   'P 1'
#
loop_
_entity.id
_entity.type
_entity.pdbx_description
1 polymer ?
#
loop_
_entity_poly.entity_id
_entity_poly.type
_entity_poly.pdbx_seq_one_letter_code
_entity_poly.pdbx_strand_id
1 'polypeptide(L)'
;MDGKRITSYLPDSPEELQLRLDRYTNNQKQLIKLGAANRVPVVLAIQPEITAKATQSSGQTAEILNSLGNDYQTKMKEYYPELIAVGKKLEKDLPSNVKFIDFYNFDKLPADSFIDAIHLTDEGNKAIAEQLYYSIADLAKMQIQPANIDL
;
A
#
# COMPACT_ATOMS: atom_id res chain seq x y z
N MET A 1 19.72 -21.84 11.35
CA MET A 1 19.48 -20.44 11.75
C MET A 1 18.08 -20.40 12.33
N ASP A 2 17.92 -20.02 13.60
CA ASP A 2 16.59 -19.83 14.23
C ASP A 2 15.91 -18.63 13.58
N GLY A 3 15.16 -18.87 12.51
CA GLY A 3 14.36 -17.86 11.84
C GLY A 3 13.19 -17.48 12.74
N LYS A 4 13.22 -16.27 13.32
CA LYS A 4 12.06 -15.71 14.03
C LYS A 4 10.82 -15.80 13.13
N ARG A 5 9.71 -16.30 13.69
CA ARG A 5 8.42 -16.38 12.98
C ARG A 5 8.00 -14.99 12.50
N ILE A 6 7.43 -14.90 11.30
CA ILE A 6 6.97 -13.62 10.71
C ILE A 6 5.98 -12.88 11.62
N THR A 7 5.20 -13.63 12.41
CA THR A 7 4.26 -13.08 13.40
C THR A 7 4.93 -12.26 14.50
N SER A 8 6.21 -12.49 14.80
CA SER A 8 6.97 -11.71 15.79
C SER A 8 7.36 -10.30 15.31
N TYR A 9 7.13 -9.99 14.04
CA TYR A 9 7.31 -8.63 13.50
C TYR A 9 5.99 -7.85 13.42
N LEU A 10 4.87 -8.52 13.66
CA LEU A 10 3.56 -7.88 13.70
C LEU A 10 3.39 -7.11 15.01
N PRO A 11 2.49 -6.13 15.03
CA PRO A 11 2.11 -5.48 16.26
C PRO A 11 1.72 -6.47 17.36
N ASP A 12 2.27 -6.26 18.55
CA ASP A 12 2.00 -7.06 19.75
C ASP A 12 0.79 -6.52 20.53
N SER A 13 0.41 -5.26 20.30
CA SER A 13 -0.79 -4.63 20.88
C SER A 13 -1.42 -3.57 19.97
N PRO A 14 -2.69 -3.18 20.21
CA PRO A 14 -3.32 -2.07 19.49
C PRO A 14 -2.59 -0.74 19.64
N GLU A 15 -2.00 -0.46 20.81
CA GLU A 15 -1.22 0.76 21.05
C GLU A 15 0.03 0.78 20.17
N GLU A 16 0.69 -0.37 20.03
CA GLU A 16 1.88 -0.48 19.19
C GLU A 16 1.55 -0.37 17.69
N LEU A 17 0.40 -0.91 17.26
CA LEU A 17 -0.15 -0.69 15.93
C LEU A 17 -0.38 0.80 15.68
N GLN A 18 -1.05 1.49 16.61
CA GLN A 18 -1.31 2.93 16.47
C GLN A 18 0.01 3.72 16.35
N LEU A 19 1.02 3.40 17.16
CA LEU A 19 2.33 4.03 17.05
C LEU A 19 3.00 3.79 15.69
N ARG A 20 2.82 2.61 15.09
CA ARG A 20 3.31 2.31 13.73
C ARG A 20 2.54 3.10 12.68
N LEU A 21 1.22 3.21 12.80
CA LEU A 21 0.36 3.98 11.90
C LEU A 21 0.70 5.47 11.96
N ASP A 22 0.97 6.01 13.14
CA ASP A 22 1.38 7.41 13.31
C ASP A 22 2.74 7.68 12.64
N ARG A 23 3.71 6.79 12.84
CA ARG A 23 5.01 6.88 12.14
C ARG A 23 4.86 6.79 10.63
N TYR A 24 4.07 5.83 10.14
CA TYR A 24 3.78 5.66 8.71
C TYR A 24 3.14 6.91 8.10
N THR A 25 2.11 7.45 8.76
CA THR A 25 1.41 8.68 8.37
C THR A 25 2.37 9.87 8.33
N ASN A 26 3.20 10.02 9.35
CA ASN A 26 4.15 11.13 9.43
C ASN A 26 5.22 11.06 8.34
N ASN A 27 5.70 9.86 8.00
CA ASN A 27 6.66 9.67 6.91
C ASN A 27 6.04 10.03 5.56
N GLN A 28 4.81 9.59 5.30
CA GLN A 28 4.10 9.96 4.06
C GLN A 28 3.87 11.46 3.96
N LYS A 29 3.44 12.11 5.04
CA LYS A 29 3.27 13.58 5.08
C LYS A 29 4.58 14.31 4.78
N GLN A 30 5.72 13.81 5.23
CA GLN A 30 7.02 14.42 4.92
C GLN A 30 7.35 14.32 3.42
N LEU A 31 7.14 13.15 2.80
CA LEU A 31 7.31 12.97 1.36
C LEU A 31 6.38 13.87 0.55
N ILE A 32 5.12 13.98 0.96
CA ILE A 32 4.14 14.85 0.29
C ILE A 32 4.55 16.32 0.39
N LYS A 33 5.00 16.78 1.57
CA LYS A 33 5.50 18.16 1.75
C LYS A 33 6.69 18.44 0.84
N LEU A 34 7.62 17.49 0.72
CA LEU A 34 8.78 17.62 -0.16
C LEU A 34 8.35 17.70 -1.63
N GLY A 35 7.41 16.84 -2.07
CA GLY A 35 6.84 16.90 -3.42
C GLY A 35 6.15 18.24 -3.70
N ALA A 36 5.29 18.68 -2.78
CA ALA A 36 4.57 19.95 -2.88
C ALA A 36 5.50 21.17 -3.00
N ALA A 37 6.57 21.22 -2.20
CA ALA A 37 7.57 22.28 -2.27
C ALA A 37 8.27 22.37 -3.65
N ASN A 38 8.37 21.23 -4.35
CA ASN A 38 8.95 21.13 -5.69
C ASN A 38 7.90 21.08 -6.81
N ARG A 39 6.61 21.28 -6.49
CA ARG A 39 5.49 21.18 -7.44
C ARG A 39 5.42 19.82 -8.15
N VAL A 40 5.78 18.76 -7.45
CA VAL A 40 5.72 17.37 -7.92
C VAL A 40 4.56 16.65 -7.21
N PRO A 41 3.54 16.17 -7.95
CA PRO A 41 2.49 15.34 -7.36
C PRO A 41 3.08 14.00 -6.89
N VAL A 42 2.51 13.43 -5.84
CA VAL A 42 2.97 12.18 -5.23
C VAL A 42 1.93 11.08 -5.45
N VAL A 43 2.39 9.95 -5.99
CA VAL A 43 1.63 8.70 -5.95
C VAL A 43 2.05 7.92 -4.71
N LEU A 44 1.11 7.65 -3.82
CA LEU A 44 1.28 6.72 -2.72
C LEU A 44 0.62 5.40 -3.11
N ALA A 45 1.34 4.30 -2.98
CA ALA A 45 0.80 2.96 -3.19
C ALA A 45 1.05 2.11 -1.96
N ILE A 46 0.03 1.38 -1.50
CA ILE A 46 0.24 0.28 -0.57
C ILE A 46 0.53 -0.98 -1.39
N GLN A 47 1.54 -1.76 -0.99
CA GLN A 47 1.85 -3.01 -1.68
C GLN A 47 0.69 -4.01 -1.55
N PRO A 48 0.53 -4.96 -2.48
CA PRO A 48 -0.37 -6.08 -2.26
C PRO A 48 0.15 -7.00 -1.15
N GLU A 49 -0.74 -7.76 -0.55
CA GLU A 49 -0.40 -8.76 0.44
C GLU A 49 -1.34 -9.96 0.25
N ILE A 50 -0.80 -11.17 0.44
CA ILE A 50 -1.45 -12.41 0.00
C ILE A 50 -2.80 -12.68 0.67
N THR A 51 -3.05 -12.15 1.87
CA THR A 51 -4.32 -12.37 2.58
C THR A 51 -5.52 -11.71 1.90
N ALA A 52 -5.28 -10.75 1.01
CA ALA A 52 -6.30 -10.24 0.10
C ALA A 52 -6.88 -11.33 -0.83
N LYS A 53 -6.08 -12.37 -1.13
CA LYS A 53 -6.48 -13.50 -2.00
C LYS A 53 -6.90 -14.73 -1.22
N ALA A 54 -7.07 -14.64 0.11
CA ALA A 54 -7.37 -15.81 0.95
C ALA A 54 -8.61 -16.58 0.51
N THR A 55 -9.66 -15.90 0.05
CA THR A 55 -10.92 -16.52 -0.41
C THR A 55 -10.85 -17.09 -1.83
N GLN A 56 -9.82 -16.75 -2.59
CA GLN A 56 -9.57 -17.20 -3.96
C GLN A 56 -8.34 -18.11 -4.05
N SER A 57 -7.85 -18.58 -2.89
CA SER A 57 -6.59 -19.29 -2.80
C SER A 57 -6.70 -20.71 -3.38
N SER A 58 -5.82 -21.01 -4.33
CA SER A 58 -5.63 -22.34 -4.89
C SER A 58 -4.14 -22.56 -5.16
N GLY A 59 -3.72 -23.81 -5.34
CA GLY A 59 -2.32 -24.14 -5.66
C GLY A 59 -1.32 -23.48 -4.71
N GLN A 60 -0.33 -22.79 -5.28
CA GLN A 60 0.76 -22.14 -4.57
C GLN A 60 0.28 -21.09 -3.54
N THR A 61 -0.74 -20.29 -3.87
CA THR A 61 -1.26 -19.27 -2.96
C THR A 61 -1.85 -19.89 -1.69
N ALA A 62 -2.53 -21.04 -1.81
CA ALA A 62 -3.04 -21.76 -0.65
C ALA A 62 -1.90 -22.33 0.21
N GLU A 63 -0.84 -22.85 -0.42
CA GLU A 63 0.35 -23.36 0.29
C GLU A 63 1.06 -22.26 1.09
N ILE A 64 1.24 -21.08 0.49
CA ILE A 64 1.84 -19.93 1.16
C ILE A 64 0.98 -19.51 2.36
N LEU A 65 -0.33 -19.33 2.16
CA LEU A 65 -1.24 -18.94 3.25
C LEU A 65 -1.24 -19.95 4.40
N ASN A 66 -1.24 -21.25 4.09
CA ASN A 66 -1.15 -22.30 5.10
C ASN A 66 0.17 -22.23 5.87
N SER A 67 1.29 -21.94 5.19
CA SER A 67 2.61 -21.81 5.83
C SER A 67 2.71 -20.60 6.77
N LEU A 68 1.99 -19.52 6.47
CA LEU A 68 1.95 -18.30 7.29
C LEU A 68 1.14 -18.48 8.58
N GLY A 69 0.14 -19.36 8.54
CA GLY A 69 -0.70 -19.70 9.69
C GLY A 69 -1.82 -18.69 9.97
N ASN A 70 -2.82 -19.15 10.73
CA ASN A 70 -4.05 -18.38 10.98
C ASN A 70 -3.82 -17.07 11.74
N ASP A 71 -2.89 -17.06 12.69
CA ASP A 71 -2.58 -15.86 13.48
C ASP A 71 -2.08 -14.71 12.60
N TYR A 72 -1.18 -15.03 11.67
CA TYR A 72 -0.69 -14.06 10.69
C TYR A 72 -1.84 -13.55 9.83
N GLN A 73 -2.61 -14.48 9.22
CA GLN A 73 -3.69 -14.11 8.32
C GLN A 73 -4.77 -13.24 9.00
N THR A 74 -5.09 -13.53 10.26
CA THR A 74 -6.08 -12.77 11.04
C THR A 74 -5.57 -11.36 11.29
N LYS A 75 -4.35 -11.22 11.81
CA LYS A 75 -3.74 -9.91 12.08
C LYS A 75 -3.58 -9.07 10.82
N MET A 76 -3.15 -9.65 9.70
CA MET A 76 -2.97 -8.90 8.46
C MET A 76 -4.30 -8.38 7.91
N LYS A 77 -5.37 -9.19 7.96
CA LYS A 77 -6.73 -8.76 7.58
C LYS A 77 -7.27 -7.63 8.46
N GLU A 78 -6.81 -7.52 9.70
CA GLU A 78 -7.14 -6.41 10.60
C GLU A 78 -6.30 -5.15 10.30
N TYR A 79 -4.98 -5.30 10.15
CA TYR A 79 -4.04 -4.17 10.08
C TYR A 79 -3.97 -3.50 8.71
N TYR A 80 -4.10 -4.24 7.61
CA TYR A 80 -4.02 -3.66 6.26
C TYR A 80 -5.12 -2.61 6.00
N PRO A 81 -6.39 -2.86 6.36
CA PRO A 81 -7.43 -1.83 6.27
C PRO A 81 -7.09 -0.50 6.95
N GLU A 82 -6.38 -0.54 8.09
CA GLU A 82 -5.96 0.69 8.79
C GLU A 82 -4.87 1.45 8.01
N LEU A 83 -3.89 0.73 7.44
CA LEU A 83 -2.88 1.33 6.54
C LEU A 83 -3.51 1.94 5.29
N ILE A 84 -4.50 1.26 4.72
CA ILE A 84 -5.27 1.74 3.56
C ILE A 84 -6.06 3.00 3.92
N ALA A 85 -6.67 3.04 5.10
CA ALA A 85 -7.43 4.21 5.57
C ALA A 85 -6.55 5.45 5.70
N VAL A 86 -5.29 5.30 6.16
CA VAL A 86 -4.30 6.41 6.18
C VAL A 86 -4.09 6.96 4.77
N GLY A 87 -3.81 6.11 3.78
CA GLY A 87 -3.58 6.51 2.39
C GLY A 87 -4.78 7.21 1.76
N LYS A 88 -5.98 6.62 1.91
CA LYS A 88 -7.24 7.20 1.43
C LYS A 88 -7.53 8.56 2.09
N LYS A 89 -7.23 8.71 3.38
CA LYS A 89 -7.38 9.98 4.08
C LYS A 89 -6.43 11.05 3.52
N LEU A 90 -5.18 10.71 3.24
CA LEU A 90 -4.22 11.65 2.66
C LEU A 90 -4.61 12.11 1.25
N GLU A 91 -5.09 11.21 0.39
CA GLU A 91 -5.64 11.57 -0.93
C GLU A 91 -6.85 12.49 -0.79
N LYS A 92 -7.77 12.19 0.14
CA LYS A 92 -8.94 13.04 0.41
C LYS A 92 -8.56 14.44 0.92
N ASP A 93 -7.60 14.52 1.83
CA ASP A 93 -7.17 15.79 2.43
C ASP A 93 -6.34 16.66 1.45
N LEU A 94 -5.71 16.03 0.44
CA LEU A 94 -4.76 16.67 -0.48
C LEU A 94 -4.98 16.23 -1.95
N PRO A 95 -6.20 16.40 -2.51
CA PRO A 95 -6.61 15.77 -3.77
C PRO A 95 -5.87 16.27 -5.01
N SER A 96 -5.24 17.45 -4.94
CA SER A 96 -4.43 18.00 -6.04
C SER A 96 -2.96 17.58 -5.99
N ASN A 97 -2.51 16.96 -4.90
CA ASN A 97 -1.09 16.68 -4.64
C ASN A 97 -0.82 15.19 -4.43
N VAL A 98 -1.84 14.41 -4.09
CA VAL A 98 -1.70 13.01 -3.71
C VAL A 98 -2.70 12.17 -4.48
N LYS A 99 -2.20 11.10 -5.11
CA LYS A 99 -3.00 9.98 -5.60
C LYS A 99 -2.69 8.77 -4.73
N PHE A 100 -3.71 8.06 -4.24
CA PHE A 100 -3.50 6.82 -3.51
C PHE A 100 -3.92 5.61 -4.36
N ILE A 101 -3.10 4.55 -4.32
CA ILE A 101 -3.36 3.27 -4.99
C ILE A 101 -3.40 2.16 -3.95
N ASP A 102 -4.52 1.46 -3.92
CA ASP A 102 -4.78 0.32 -3.04
C ASP A 102 -4.49 -0.99 -3.79
N PHE A 103 -3.25 -1.49 -3.74
CA PHE A 103 -2.94 -2.79 -4.37
C PHE A 103 -3.39 -4.01 -3.55
N TYR A 104 -3.75 -3.82 -2.28
CA TYR A 104 -4.32 -4.89 -1.47
C TYR A 104 -5.68 -5.32 -2.02
N ASN A 105 -6.55 -4.36 -2.36
CA ASN A 105 -7.86 -4.63 -2.97
C ASN A 105 -7.83 -4.60 -4.52
N PHE A 106 -6.71 -5.00 -5.14
CA PHE A 106 -6.58 -4.95 -6.60
C PHE A 106 -7.11 -6.22 -7.27
N ASP A 107 -8.30 -6.11 -7.84
CA ASP A 107 -9.00 -7.23 -8.49
C ASP A 107 -8.27 -7.77 -9.72
N LYS A 108 -7.52 -6.92 -10.43
CA LYS A 108 -6.76 -7.33 -11.63
C LYS A 108 -5.50 -8.14 -11.30
N LEU A 109 -5.14 -8.29 -10.02
CA LEU A 109 -4.02 -9.15 -9.62
C LEU A 109 -4.47 -10.62 -9.63
N PRO A 110 -3.91 -11.49 -10.49
CA PRO A 110 -4.23 -12.92 -10.51
C PRO A 110 -4.04 -13.60 -9.15
N ALA A 111 -4.77 -14.69 -8.90
CA ALA A 111 -4.68 -15.43 -7.64
C ALA A 111 -3.27 -16.00 -7.37
N ASP A 112 -2.55 -16.42 -8.40
CA ASP A 112 -1.21 -17.03 -8.31
C ASP A 112 -0.08 -16.00 -8.50
N SER A 113 -0.32 -14.75 -8.14
CA SER A 113 0.66 -13.67 -8.31
C SER A 113 1.73 -13.60 -7.23
N PHE A 114 1.70 -14.48 -6.23
CA PHE A 114 2.52 -14.39 -5.02
C PHE A 114 3.58 -15.49 -4.95
N ILE A 115 4.82 -15.09 -4.66
CA ILE A 115 5.93 -15.99 -4.33
C ILE A 115 5.96 -16.24 -2.81
N ASP A 116 5.66 -15.22 -2.03
CA ASP A 116 5.48 -15.29 -0.58
C ASP A 116 4.38 -14.29 -0.13
N ALA A 117 4.34 -13.92 1.16
CA ALA A 117 3.32 -13.02 1.69
C ALA A 117 3.21 -11.68 0.92
N ILE A 118 4.31 -11.19 0.35
CA ILE A 118 4.40 -9.82 -0.19
C ILE A 118 5.11 -9.72 -1.55
N HIS A 119 5.99 -10.66 -1.88
CA HIS A 119 6.71 -10.67 -3.15
C HIS A 119 5.88 -11.32 -4.24
N LEU A 120 5.95 -10.73 -5.43
CA LEU A 120 5.13 -11.12 -6.57
C LEU A 120 5.92 -11.87 -7.62
N THR A 121 5.21 -12.69 -8.39
CA THR A 121 5.71 -13.26 -9.65
C THR A 121 5.91 -12.16 -10.70
N ASP A 122 6.52 -12.51 -11.83
CA ASP A 122 6.70 -11.58 -12.96
C ASP A 122 5.36 -11.09 -13.48
N GLU A 123 4.35 -11.97 -13.56
CA GLU A 123 2.98 -11.61 -13.95
C GLU A 123 2.34 -10.65 -12.96
N GLY A 124 2.52 -10.89 -11.65
CA GLY A 124 2.03 -9.99 -10.59
C GLY A 124 2.66 -8.61 -10.66
N ASN A 125 3.99 -8.56 -10.82
CA ASN A 125 4.73 -7.31 -11.00
C ASN A 125 4.29 -6.56 -12.26
N LYS A 126 4.05 -7.26 -13.37
CA LYS A 126 3.55 -6.65 -14.61
C LYS A 126 2.19 -6.00 -14.41
N ALA A 127 1.26 -6.66 -13.74
CA ALA A 127 -0.08 -6.11 -13.47
C ALA A 127 -0.03 -4.84 -12.62
N ILE A 128 0.83 -4.82 -11.59
CA ILE A 128 1.03 -3.63 -10.74
C ILE A 128 1.73 -2.51 -11.49
N ALA A 129 2.76 -2.82 -12.28
CA ALA A 129 3.49 -1.84 -13.07
C ALA A 129 2.58 -1.13 -14.08
N GLU A 130 1.68 -1.88 -14.73
CA GLU A 130 0.68 -1.31 -15.65
C GLU A 130 -0.28 -0.34 -14.92
N GLN A 131 -0.83 -0.74 -13.78
CA GLN A 131 -1.71 0.13 -13.00
C GLN A 131 -0.97 1.38 -12.47
N LEU A 132 0.28 1.23 -12.05
CA LEU A 132 1.11 2.35 -11.61
C LEU A 132 1.40 3.31 -12.77
N TYR A 133 1.73 2.77 -13.95
CA TYR A 133 1.94 3.56 -15.17
C TYR A 133 0.73 4.43 -15.49
N TYR A 134 -0.47 3.84 -15.57
CA TYR A 134 -1.68 4.62 -15.84
C TYR A 134 -1.97 5.64 -14.74
N SER A 135 -1.77 5.27 -13.47
CA SER A 135 -1.98 6.20 -12.36
C SER A 135 -1.05 7.40 -12.42
N ILE A 136 0.20 7.22 -12.87
CA ILE A 136 1.15 8.32 -13.08
C ILE A 136 0.80 9.12 -14.34
N ALA A 137 0.40 8.45 -15.42
CA ALA A 137 0.04 9.10 -16.68
C ALA A 137 -1.23 9.97 -16.55
N ASP A 138 -2.18 9.54 -15.72
CA ASP A 138 -3.44 10.24 -15.44
C ASP A 138 -3.28 11.38 -14.42
N LEU A 139 -2.12 11.51 -13.77
CA LEU A 139 -1.87 12.65 -12.90
C LEU A 139 -1.88 13.93 -13.74
N ALA A 140 -2.86 14.79 -13.44
CA ALA A 140 -2.85 16.14 -13.97
C ALA A 140 -1.50 16.79 -13.62
N LYS A 141 -0.79 17.28 -14.64
CA LYS A 141 0.34 18.20 -14.42
C LYS A 141 -0.21 19.34 -13.57
N MET A 142 0.44 19.67 -12.45
CA MET A 142 0.04 20.82 -11.63
C MET A 142 -0.05 22.05 -12.54
N GLN A 143 -1.28 22.47 -12.88
CA GLN A 143 -1.48 23.71 -13.61
C GLN A 143 -1.18 24.84 -12.63
N ILE A 144 -0.18 25.66 -12.96
CA ILE A 144 -0.02 26.97 -12.35
C ILE A 144 -1.27 27.75 -12.75
N GLN A 145 -2.19 27.99 -11.83
CA GLN A 145 -3.05 29.14 -11.96
C GLN A 145 -2.18 30.32 -11.53
N PRO A 146 -1.76 31.22 -12.45
CA PRO A 146 -1.12 32.47 -12.03
C PRO A 146 -2.18 33.27 -11.28
N ALA A 147 -2.25 33.07 -9.96
CA ALA A 147 -2.80 34.10 -9.11
C ALA A 147 -1.76 35.22 -9.17
N ASN A 148 -2.19 36.39 -9.62
CA ASN A 148 -1.50 37.64 -9.33
C ASN A 148 -1.29 37.68 -7.81
N ILE A 149 -0.10 37.31 -7.36
CA ILE A 149 0.38 37.64 -6.02
C ILE A 149 1.21 38.90 -6.25
N ASP A 150 0.52 40.04 -6.18
CA ASP A 150 1.19 41.28 -5.82
C ASP A 150 1.78 41.05 -4.42
N LEU A 151 3.12 41.11 -4.33
CA LEU A 151 3.87 41.28 -3.09
C LEU A 151 3.93 42.77 -2.74
#